data_AF-A0A7S1DME5-F1
#
_entry.id   AF-A0A7S1DME5-F1
#
_cell.length_a   1.000
_cell.length_b   1.000
_cell.length_c   1.000
_cell.angle_alpha   90.00
_cell.angle_beta   90.00
_cell.angle_gamma   90.00
#
_symmetry.space_group_name_H-M   'P 1'
#
loop_
_entity.id
_entity.type
_entity.pdbx_description
1 polymer ?
#
loop_
_entity_poly.entity_id
_entity_poly.type
_entity_poly.pdbx_seq_one_letter_code
_entity_poly.pdbx_strand_id
1 'polypeptide(L)'
;DTQELKWTKLGEDKRGDNGSWPSPRSAVGLAEHDDTIFVYGGFTKQGRSSGDEAKGIVHSDMWAYSVSGNSWSKVRKAGIPPAPRCGFTTAVHKKRNMIVFGGVVDEYKKDDLVSTFYNDIYSFRMDTKRWYPLKLKGSGTGKKAEKSRRAKDRQSRSG
;
A
#
# COMPACT_ATOMS: atom_id res chain seq x y z
N ASP A 1 -13.78 -6.14 -20.17
CA ASP A 1 -13.17 -6.63 -21.41
C ASP A 1 -12.93 -5.45 -22.33
N THR A 2 -11.69 -5.23 -22.78
CA THR A 2 -11.34 -4.12 -23.68
C THR A 2 -11.63 -4.41 -25.15
N GLN A 3 -11.88 -5.68 -25.50
CA GLN A 3 -12.32 -6.08 -26.84
C GLN A 3 -13.82 -5.85 -26.98
N GLU A 4 -14.60 -6.41 -26.06
CA GLU A 4 -16.07 -6.32 -26.07
C GLU A 4 -16.61 -5.02 -25.44
N LEU A 5 -15.76 -4.22 -24.80
CA LEU A 5 -16.13 -3.02 -24.03
C LEU A 5 -17.19 -3.29 -22.95
N LYS A 6 -17.29 -4.54 -22.50
CA LYS A 6 -18.24 -4.98 -21.48
C LYS A 6 -17.60 -4.97 -20.11
N TRP A 7 -18.37 -4.49 -19.14
CA TRP A 7 -18.05 -4.63 -17.73
C TRP A 7 -18.57 -5.97 -17.22
N THR A 8 -17.72 -6.68 -16.50
CA THR A 8 -18.10 -7.89 -15.77
C THR A 8 -17.73 -7.66 -14.32
N LYS A 9 -18.70 -7.86 -13.44
CA LYS A 9 -18.46 -7.84 -12.01
C LYS A 9 -17.80 -9.16 -11.62
N LEU A 10 -16.65 -9.06 -10.97
CA LEU A 10 -15.87 -10.20 -10.50
C LEU A 10 -16.24 -10.54 -9.04
N GLY A 11 -16.24 -11.82 -8.67
CA GLY A 11 -16.45 -12.27 -7.29
C GLY A 11 -17.88 -12.16 -6.73
N GLU A 12 -18.92 -12.21 -7.58
CA GLU A 12 -20.33 -12.12 -7.13
C GLU A 12 -20.73 -13.21 -6.13
N ASP A 13 -20.21 -14.42 -6.34
CA ASP A 13 -20.52 -15.58 -5.51
C ASP A 13 -19.72 -15.63 -4.20
N LYS A 14 -18.85 -14.64 -3.95
CA LYS A 14 -18.11 -14.53 -2.68
C LYS A 14 -17.38 -15.84 -2.31
N ARG A 15 -16.86 -16.57 -3.31
CA ARG A 15 -16.18 -17.86 -3.18
C ARG A 15 -14.77 -17.71 -2.61
N GLY A 16 -14.71 -17.30 -1.35
CA GLY A 16 -13.48 -17.28 -0.58
C GLY A 16 -13.09 -18.66 -0.09
N ASP A 17 -11.80 -18.90 0.14
CA ASP A 17 -11.36 -20.02 0.98
C ASP A 17 -12.16 -19.97 2.30
N ASN A 18 -12.89 -21.05 2.60
CA ASN A 18 -13.80 -21.18 3.74
C ASN A 18 -14.86 -20.06 3.85
N GLY A 19 -15.31 -19.49 2.73
CA GLY A 19 -16.30 -18.41 2.70
C GLY A 19 -15.77 -17.05 3.18
N SER A 20 -14.46 -16.80 3.10
CA SER A 20 -13.83 -15.55 3.55
C SER A 20 -13.41 -14.64 2.39
N TRP A 21 -13.79 -13.36 2.44
CA TRP A 21 -13.46 -12.37 1.40
C TRP A 21 -13.21 -10.98 2.04
N PRO A 22 -12.59 -10.02 1.34
CA PRO A 22 -12.38 -8.68 1.87
C PRO A 22 -13.70 -7.98 2.19
N SER A 23 -13.81 -7.38 3.38
CA SER A 23 -14.90 -6.46 3.70
C SER A 23 -14.96 -5.28 2.72
N PRO A 24 -16.12 -4.63 2.51
CA PRO A 24 -16.23 -3.40 1.72
C PRO A 24 -15.23 -2.34 2.22
N ARG A 25 -14.46 -1.75 1.30
CA ARG A 25 -13.34 -0.84 1.63
C ARG A 25 -13.02 0.09 0.47
N SER A 26 -12.52 1.28 0.78
CA SER A 26 -11.95 2.25 -0.16
C SER A 26 -10.45 2.42 0.07
N ALA A 27 -9.78 3.24 -0.75
CA ALA A 27 -8.37 3.62 -0.57
C ALA A 27 -7.40 2.43 -0.40
N VAL A 28 -7.68 1.33 -1.13
CA VAL A 28 -6.86 0.12 -1.15
C VAL A 28 -5.65 0.29 -2.05
N GLY A 29 -4.59 -0.48 -1.76
CA GLY A 29 -3.55 -0.76 -2.74
C GLY A 29 -3.96 -1.92 -3.64
N LEU A 30 -3.87 -1.74 -4.95
CA LEU A 30 -4.17 -2.78 -5.93
C LEU A 30 -2.93 -3.08 -6.78
N ALA A 31 -2.67 -4.35 -7.03
CA ALA A 31 -1.59 -4.81 -7.89
C ALA A 31 -1.98 -6.12 -8.60
N GLU A 32 -1.61 -6.24 -9.87
CA GLU A 32 -1.80 -7.46 -10.65
C GLU A 32 -0.47 -8.21 -10.79
N HIS A 33 -0.55 -9.54 -10.76
CA HIS A 33 0.54 -10.45 -11.02
C HIS A 33 -0.02 -11.75 -11.61
N ASP A 34 0.18 -11.90 -12.92
CA ASP A 34 -0.28 -13.06 -13.69
C ASP A 34 -1.82 -13.20 -13.61
N ASP A 35 -2.34 -14.31 -13.06
CA ASP A 35 -3.78 -14.53 -12.88
C ASP A 35 -4.33 -13.92 -11.57
N THR A 36 -3.50 -13.22 -10.79
CA THR A 36 -3.86 -12.80 -9.43
C THR A 36 -3.94 -11.29 -9.30
N ILE A 37 -5.06 -10.80 -8.76
CA ILE A 37 -5.22 -9.42 -8.29
C ILE A 37 -5.00 -9.40 -6.77
N PHE A 38 -4.00 -8.66 -6.31
CA PHE A 38 -3.74 -8.40 -4.91
C PHE A 38 -4.45 -7.12 -4.45
N VAL A 39 -5.12 -7.20 -3.30
CA VAL A 39 -5.76 -6.07 -2.62
C VAL A 39 -5.17 -5.95 -1.23
N TYR A 40 -4.50 -4.81 -0.96
CA TYR A 40 -3.88 -4.51 0.32
C TYR A 40 -4.56 -3.37 1.04
N GLY A 41 -4.82 -3.57 2.33
CA GLY A 41 -5.26 -2.52 3.25
C GLY A 41 -6.58 -1.89 2.85
N GLY A 42 -6.67 -0.57 2.96
CA GLY A 42 -7.86 0.23 2.69
C GLY A 42 -8.54 0.76 3.94
N PHE A 43 -9.70 1.38 3.76
CA PHE A 43 -10.46 2.03 4.82
C PHE A 43 -11.95 1.68 4.70
N THR A 44 -12.60 1.46 5.85
CA THR A 44 -14.06 1.36 5.94
C THR A 44 -14.55 2.32 7.00
N LYS A 45 -15.63 3.06 6.70
CA LYS A 45 -16.39 3.77 7.72
C LYS A 45 -17.53 2.86 8.18
N GLN A 46 -17.47 2.37 9.42
CA GLN A 46 -18.55 1.58 9.99
C GLN A 46 -19.44 2.50 10.83
N GLY A 47 -20.62 2.82 10.31
CA GLY A 47 -21.69 3.37 11.14
C GLY A 47 -22.28 2.24 11.96
N ARG A 48 -22.41 2.40 13.28
CA ARG A 48 -23.30 1.56 14.06
C ARG A 48 -24.71 2.12 13.94
N SER A 49 -25.71 1.24 13.95
CA SER A 49 -27.12 1.62 13.95
C SER A 49 -27.41 2.62 15.07
N SER A 50 -28.13 3.70 14.73
CA SER A 50 -28.57 4.85 15.55
C SER A 50 -27.65 5.36 16.67
N GLY A 51 -27.09 6.56 16.48
CA GLY A 51 -26.60 7.42 17.57
C GLY A 51 -25.11 7.33 17.89
N ASP A 52 -24.43 6.25 17.49
CA ASP A 52 -22.98 6.08 17.68
C ASP A 52 -22.16 6.85 16.63
N GLU A 53 -21.06 7.47 17.07
CA GLU A 53 -20.10 8.09 16.16
C GLU A 53 -19.51 7.04 15.20
N ALA A 54 -19.42 7.42 13.93
CA ALA A 54 -18.94 6.52 12.90
C ALA A 54 -17.45 6.20 13.10
N LYS A 55 -17.12 4.93 13.29
CA LYS A 55 -15.74 4.48 13.49
C LYS A 55 -15.06 4.20 12.15
N GLY A 56 -13.94 4.87 11.92
CA GLY A 56 -13.02 4.53 10.83
C GLY A 56 -12.23 3.25 11.16
N ILE A 57 -12.20 2.30 10.22
CA ILE A 57 -11.39 1.08 10.31
C ILE A 57 -10.37 1.13 9.19
N VAL A 58 -9.09 1.22 9.57
CA VAL A 58 -7.96 1.07 8.66
C VAL A 58 -7.60 -0.41 8.59
N HIS A 59 -7.62 -0.95 7.38
CA HIS A 59 -7.28 -2.34 7.12
C HIS A 59 -5.77 -2.48 6.84
N SER A 60 -5.20 -3.61 7.25
CA SER A 60 -3.79 -3.95 6.97
C SER A 60 -3.62 -5.44 6.66
N ASP A 61 -4.69 -6.04 6.14
CA ASP A 61 -4.72 -7.38 5.57
C ASP A 61 -4.41 -7.33 4.06
N MET A 62 -4.05 -8.49 3.52
CA MET A 62 -3.78 -8.70 2.11
C MET A 62 -4.69 -9.81 1.61
N TRP A 63 -5.33 -9.57 0.48
CA TRP A 63 -6.20 -10.52 -0.22
C TRP A 63 -5.65 -10.77 -1.62
N ALA A 64 -5.81 -11.99 -2.10
CA ALA A 64 -5.48 -12.39 -3.46
C ALA A 64 -6.75 -12.93 -4.12
N TYR A 65 -7.08 -12.39 -5.29
CA TYR A 65 -8.18 -12.84 -6.12
C TYR A 65 -7.63 -13.56 -7.35
N SER A 66 -7.96 -14.84 -7.51
CA SER A 66 -7.67 -15.57 -8.75
C SER A 66 -8.74 -15.23 -9.78
N VAL A 67 -8.31 -14.68 -10.92
CA VAL A 67 -9.21 -14.29 -12.00
C VAL A 67 -9.81 -15.52 -12.67
N SER A 68 -8.98 -16.50 -13.04
CA SER A 68 -9.43 -17.77 -13.60
C SER A 68 -10.29 -18.59 -12.64
N GLY A 69 -9.94 -18.60 -11.35
CA GLY A 69 -10.67 -19.34 -10.31
C GLY A 69 -11.91 -18.63 -9.78
N ASN A 70 -12.09 -17.34 -10.09
CA ASN A 70 -13.15 -16.48 -9.53
C ASN A 70 -13.29 -16.62 -8.01
N SER A 71 -12.15 -16.61 -7.32
CA SER A 71 -12.07 -16.95 -5.90
C SER A 71 -11.13 -16.04 -5.12
N TRP A 72 -11.46 -15.83 -3.84
CA TRP A 72 -10.66 -15.04 -2.92
C TRP A 72 -9.86 -15.94 -1.99
N SER A 73 -8.63 -15.56 -1.70
CA SER A 73 -7.81 -16.17 -0.65
C SER A 73 -7.17 -15.09 0.22
N LYS A 74 -7.09 -15.36 1.51
CA LYS A 74 -6.40 -14.45 2.43
C LYS A 74 -4.90 -14.72 2.39
N VAL A 75 -4.11 -13.69 2.14
CA VAL A 75 -2.66 -13.82 2.12
C VAL A 75 -2.13 -13.70 3.55
N ARG A 76 -1.43 -14.74 4.01
CA ARG A 76 -0.76 -14.73 5.32
C ARG A 76 0.28 -13.62 5.38
N LYS A 77 0.31 -12.88 6.49
CA LYS A 77 1.35 -11.88 6.74
C LYS A 77 2.72 -12.54 6.84
N ALA A 78 3.66 -12.09 6.01
CA ALA A 78 5.05 -12.53 6.03
C ALA A 78 6.00 -11.38 5.73
N GLY A 79 7.17 -11.37 6.36
CA GLY A 79 8.13 -10.27 6.26
C GLY A 79 7.78 -9.10 7.20
N ILE A 80 8.14 -7.89 6.80
CA ILE A 80 7.94 -6.65 7.59
C ILE A 80 7.00 -5.73 6.80
N PRO A 81 5.68 -5.79 7.04
CA PRO A 81 4.69 -4.94 6.36
C PRO A 81 4.74 -3.49 6.88
N PRO A 82 4.17 -2.52 6.14
CA PRO A 82 3.97 -1.17 6.66
C PRO A 82 3.02 -1.16 7.87
N ALA A 83 3.18 -0.17 8.74
CA ALA A 83 2.20 0.13 9.79
C ALA A 83 0.83 0.46 9.19
N PRO A 84 -0.29 0.29 9.95
CA PRO A 84 -1.63 0.60 9.46
C PRO A 84 -1.74 2.00 8.86
N ARG A 85 -2.28 2.06 7.65
CA ARG A 85 -2.46 3.27 6.85
C ARG A 85 -3.44 3.02 5.71
N CYS A 86 -4.02 4.08 5.17
CA CYS A 86 -4.81 4.09 3.93
C CYS A 86 -4.34 5.24 3.02
N GLY A 87 -4.93 5.36 1.83
CA GLY A 87 -4.64 6.47 0.92
C GLY A 87 -3.20 6.51 0.41
N PHE A 88 -2.48 5.40 0.49
CA PHE A 88 -1.13 5.24 -0.04
C PHE A 88 -1.16 4.95 -1.54
N THR A 89 -0.04 5.18 -2.22
CA THR A 89 0.09 4.88 -3.65
C THR A 89 0.75 3.52 -3.85
N THR A 90 0.31 2.80 -4.89
CA THR A 90 0.88 1.50 -5.27
C THR A 90 1.29 1.48 -6.74
N ALA A 91 2.38 0.76 -7.04
CA ALA A 91 2.85 0.54 -8.40
C ALA A 91 3.50 -0.84 -8.55
N VAL A 92 3.34 -1.48 -9.70
CA VAL A 92 4.01 -2.77 -9.98
C VAL A 92 5.39 -2.52 -10.60
N HIS A 93 6.43 -3.11 -10.02
CA HIS A 93 7.81 -3.04 -10.49
C HIS A 93 8.38 -4.41 -10.82
N LYS A 94 8.95 -4.54 -12.03
CA LYS A 94 9.55 -5.78 -12.56
C LYS A 94 8.60 -6.98 -12.45
N LYS A 95 7.31 -6.76 -12.73
CA LYS A 95 6.22 -7.74 -12.74
C LYS A 95 5.92 -8.48 -11.43
N ARG A 96 6.79 -8.43 -10.41
CA ARG A 96 6.67 -9.25 -9.19
C ARG A 96 6.64 -8.46 -7.89
N ASN A 97 6.92 -7.15 -7.93
CA ASN A 97 6.98 -6.31 -6.74
C ASN A 97 5.86 -5.28 -6.77
N MET A 98 4.94 -5.35 -5.83
CA MET A 98 4.06 -4.23 -5.52
C MET A 98 4.82 -3.27 -4.63
N ILE A 99 5.12 -2.09 -5.14
CA ILE A 99 5.73 -0.99 -4.41
C ILE A 99 4.61 -0.20 -3.73
N VAL A 100 4.81 0.13 -2.46
CA VAL A 100 3.90 0.96 -1.66
C VAL A 100 4.67 2.17 -1.14
N PHE A 101 4.10 3.36 -1.28
CA PHE A 101 4.69 4.59 -0.77
C PHE A 101 3.65 5.44 -0.01
N GLY A 102 4.09 5.97 1.12
CA GLY A 102 3.34 6.95 1.90
C GLY A 102 2.06 6.40 2.54
N GLY A 103 0.99 7.21 2.50
CA GLY A 103 -0.30 6.97 3.14
C GLY A 103 -0.49 7.76 4.44
N VAL A 104 -1.68 7.65 5.01
CA VAL A 104 -2.09 8.33 6.24
C VAL A 104 -2.83 7.38 7.17
N VAL A 105 -2.76 7.63 8.47
CA VAL A 105 -3.65 7.05 9.47
C VAL A 105 -4.20 8.17 10.34
N ASP A 106 -5.51 8.16 10.54
CA ASP A 106 -6.20 9.10 11.42
C ASP A 106 -6.57 8.37 12.72
N GLU A 107 -6.18 8.94 13.85
CA GLU A 107 -6.45 8.41 15.19
C GLU A 107 -7.17 9.47 16.04
N TYR A 108 -8.27 9.08 16.69
CA TYR A 108 -8.92 9.93 17.69
C TYR A 108 -8.14 9.85 19.01
N LYS A 109 -7.65 10.99 19.50
CA LYS A 109 -6.96 11.14 20.79
C LYS A 109 -7.63 12.27 21.58
N LYS A 110 -8.35 11.92 22.65
CA LYS A 110 -9.01 12.89 23.56
C LYS A 110 -9.80 13.96 22.78
N ASP A 111 -10.72 13.50 21.94
CA ASP A 111 -11.58 14.32 21.08
C ASP A 111 -10.91 15.05 19.90
N ASP A 112 -9.58 14.96 19.77
CA ASP A 112 -8.85 15.46 18.60
C ASP A 112 -8.60 14.35 17.56
N LEU A 113 -8.77 14.68 16.27
CA LEU A 113 -8.33 13.83 15.17
C LEU A 113 -6.87 14.11 14.84
N VAL A 114 -5.99 13.12 15.06
CA VAL A 114 -4.56 13.21 14.77
C VAL A 114 -4.24 12.39 13.53
N SER A 115 -3.84 13.06 12.45
CA SER A 115 -3.39 12.43 11.21
C SER A 115 -1.87 12.23 11.20
N THR A 116 -1.43 10.99 11.02
CA THR A 116 -0.01 10.65 10.82
C THR A 116 0.24 10.31 9.35
N PHE A 117 1.00 11.15 8.65
CA PHE A 117 1.41 10.94 7.27
C PHE A 117 2.73 10.19 7.20
N TYR A 118 2.81 9.22 6.27
CA TYR A 118 3.99 8.42 6.05
C TYR A 118 4.73 8.84 4.78
N ASN A 119 6.04 8.63 4.76
CA ASN A 119 6.94 8.89 3.63
C ASN A 119 7.94 7.75 3.38
N ASP A 120 7.71 6.58 3.98
CA ASP A 120 8.49 5.37 3.79
C ASP A 120 7.97 4.57 2.58
N ILE A 121 8.83 3.66 2.11
CA ILE A 121 8.60 2.84 0.91
C ILE A 121 8.74 1.36 1.27
N TYR A 122 7.82 0.54 0.77
CA TYR A 122 7.82 -0.91 0.96
C TYR A 122 7.70 -1.62 -0.39
N SER A 123 8.15 -2.87 -0.40
CA SER A 123 7.91 -3.79 -1.50
C SER A 123 7.25 -5.06 -0.97
N PHE A 124 6.10 -5.41 -1.53
CA PHE A 124 5.51 -6.72 -1.40
C PHE A 124 5.90 -7.55 -2.63
N ARG A 125 6.66 -8.63 -2.41
CA ARG A 125 6.95 -9.61 -3.45
C ARG A 125 5.73 -10.53 -3.61
N MET A 126 5.08 -10.45 -4.77
CA MET A 126 3.80 -11.11 -5.07
C MET A 126 3.98 -12.63 -5.25
N ASP A 127 5.11 -13.06 -5.81
CA ASP A 127 5.49 -14.47 -6.00
C ASP A 127 5.67 -15.22 -4.66
N THR A 128 6.35 -14.59 -3.72
CA THR A 128 6.73 -15.15 -2.41
C THR A 128 5.82 -14.68 -1.27
N LYS A 129 4.84 -13.82 -1.59
CA LYS A 129 3.87 -13.23 -0.68
C LYS A 129 4.52 -12.63 0.57
N ARG A 130 5.62 -11.88 0.40
CA ARG A 130 6.47 -11.39 1.49
C ARG A 130 6.79 -9.90 1.37
N TRP A 131 6.70 -9.20 2.50
CA TRP A 131 7.00 -7.77 2.63
C TRP A 131 8.46 -7.47 2.96
N TYR A 132 8.96 -6.39 2.38
CA TYR A 132 10.29 -5.84 2.62
C TYR A 132 10.22 -4.31 2.76
N PRO A 133 10.80 -3.72 3.81
CA PRO A 133 10.99 -2.29 3.88
C PRO A 133 12.10 -1.91 2.91
N LEU A 134 11.88 -0.88 2.11
CA LEU A 134 12.88 -0.35 1.21
C LEU A 134 13.54 0.87 1.85
N LYS A 135 14.86 0.93 1.77
CA LYS A 135 15.63 2.14 2.12
C LYS A 135 16.25 2.66 0.85
N LEU A 136 16.02 3.93 0.56
CA LEU A 136 16.79 4.62 -0.47
C LEU A 136 18.24 4.66 0.01
N LYS A 137 19.13 3.98 -0.72
CA LYS A 137 20.55 4.24 -0.57
C LYS A 137 20.79 5.64 -1.12
N GLY A 138 21.19 6.57 -0.26
CA GLY A 138 21.54 7.91 -0.70
C GLY A 138 22.49 7.81 -1.88
N SER A 139 22.11 8.40 -3.02
CA SER A 139 23.01 8.49 -4.15
C SER A 139 24.24 9.26 -3.67
N GLY A 140 25.44 8.74 -3.95
CA GLY A 140 26.70 9.41 -3.59
C GLY A 140 26.87 10.80 -4.22
N THR A 141 25.86 11.32 -4.92
CA THR A 141 25.81 12.66 -5.49
C THR A 141 25.78 13.74 -4.42
N GLY A 142 25.14 13.50 -3.25
CA GLY A 142 25.16 14.45 -2.13
C GLY A 142 26.57 14.72 -1.60
N LYS A 143 27.39 13.66 -1.47
CA LYS A 143 28.80 13.78 -1.07
C LYS A 143 29.67 14.47 -2.13
N LYS A 144 29.37 14.29 -3.43
CA LYS A 144 30.06 15.00 -4.53
C LYS A 144 29.67 16.48 -4.59
N ALA A 145 28.38 16.80 -4.38
CA ALA A 145 27.89 18.17 -4.35
C ALA A 145 28.44 18.96 -3.15
N GLU A 146 28.53 18.33 -1.97
CA GLU A 146 29.12 18.95 -0.78
C GLU A 146 30.63 19.15 -0.91
N LYS A 147 31.37 18.18 -1.48
CA LYS A 147 32.80 18.36 -1.80
C LYS A 147 33.03 19.48 -2.82
N SER A 148 32.17 19.60 -3.83
CA SER A 148 32.22 20.67 -4.83
C SER A 148 31.96 22.05 -4.22
N ARG A 149 30.97 22.17 -3.33
CA ARG A 149 30.69 23.42 -2.60
C ARG A 149 31.85 23.82 -1.68
N ARG A 150 32.38 22.89 -0.89
CA ARG A 150 33.54 23.15 -0.01
C ARG A 150 34.82 23.50 -0.77
N ALA A 151 35.00 23.00 -1.99
CA ALA A 151 36.13 23.37 -2.85
C ALA A 151 36.01 24.80 -3.38
N LYS A 152 34.79 25.22 -3.78
CA LYS A 152 34.52 26.58 -4.22
C LYS A 152 34.66 27.61 -3.08
N ASP A 153 34.21 27.28 -1.88
CA ASP A 153 34.35 28.15 -0.70
C ASP A 153 35.81 28.31 -0.21
N ARG A 154 36.69 27.35 -0.52
CA ARG A 154 38.13 27.47 -0.22
C ARG A 154 38.84 28.36 -1.24
N GLN A 155 38.44 28.33 -2.50
CA GLN A 155 39.00 29.18 -3.55
C GLN A 155 38.57 30.65 -3.44
N SER A 156 37.37 30.93 -2.89
CA SER A 156 36.90 32.32 -2.68
C SER A 156 37.52 33.01 -1.45
N ARG A 157 38.18 32.26 -0.57
CA ARG A 157 38.85 32.78 0.63
C ARG A 157 40.35 32.98 0.47
N SER A 158 40.91 32.60 -0.69
CA SER A 158 42.35 32.71 -1.01
C SER A 158 42.65 33.76 -2.07
N GLY A 159 41.68 34.64 -2.38
CA GLY A 159 41.81 35.75 -3.33
C GLY A 159 41.58 37.09 -2.64
#